data_AF-A0A969UAL1-F1
#
_entry.id   AF-A0A969UAL1-F1
#
_cell.length_a   1.000
_cell.length_b   1.000
_cell.length_c   1.000
_cell.angle_alpha   90.00
_cell.angle_beta   90.00
_cell.angle_gamma   90.00
#
_symmetry.space_group_name_H-M   'P 1'
#
loop_
_entity.id
_entity.type
_entity.pdbx_description
1 polymer ?
#
loop_
_entity_poly.entity_id
_entity_poly.type
_entity_poly.pdbx_seq_one_letter_code
_entity_poly.pdbx_strand_id
1 'polypeptide(L)'
;MSWKLMGTVTPTDEWSLFPVPTYASTFRITYGGNLALVQSYGYLRQFYAVGQVSQAVRLYPKSESVIFELPIPQDLIDYGQVQRYLSIKKIFNRYRSFDVWWTAKLEELI
;
A
#
# COMPACT_ATOMS: atom_id res chain seq x y z
N MET A 1 -17.79 10.95 6.72
CA MET A 1 -16.81 10.17 5.94
C MET A 1 -16.60 8.84 6.65
N SER A 2 -16.70 7.73 5.93
CA SER A 2 -16.48 6.38 6.48
C SER A 2 -15.30 5.72 5.78
N TRP A 3 -14.68 4.76 6.46
CA TRP A 3 -13.51 4.04 5.96
C TRP A 3 -13.83 2.55 5.89
N LYS A 4 -13.59 1.93 4.74
CA LYS A 4 -13.79 0.50 4.51
C LYS A 4 -12.45 -0.23 4.54
N LEU A 5 -12.38 -1.30 5.32
CA LEU A 5 -11.17 -2.12 5.43
C LEU A 5 -10.89 -2.87 4.12
N MET A 6 -9.68 -2.71 3.59
CA MET A 6 -9.19 -3.48 2.44
C MET A 6 -8.37 -4.70 2.86
N GLY A 7 -7.80 -4.67 4.07
CA GLY A 7 -7.06 -5.76 4.66
C GLY A 7 -5.81 -5.31 5.41
N THR A 8 -5.11 -6.28 5.98
CA THR A 8 -3.84 -6.08 6.70
C THR A 8 -2.80 -7.01 6.12
N VAL A 9 -1.62 -6.48 5.78
CA VAL A 9 -0.52 -7.23 5.18
C VAL A 9 0.75 -7.01 6.00
N THR A 10 1.55 -8.05 6.17
CA THR A 10 2.93 -7.96 6.66
C THR A 10 3.86 -8.00 5.45
N PRO A 11 4.34 -6.85 4.94
CA PRO A 11 5.11 -6.82 3.71
C PRO A 11 6.46 -7.52 3.86
N THR A 12 6.82 -8.31 2.85
CA THR A 12 8.11 -8.98 2.67
C THR A 12 8.94 -8.29 1.59
N ASP A 13 10.11 -8.81 1.24
CA ASP A 13 10.88 -8.36 0.07
C ASP A 13 10.17 -8.65 -1.27
N GLU A 14 9.14 -9.49 -1.26
CA GLU A 14 8.24 -9.75 -2.38
C GLU A 14 6.98 -8.88 -2.34
N TRP A 15 6.34 -8.73 -3.50
CA TRP A 15 5.08 -7.99 -3.61
C TRP A 15 3.92 -8.82 -3.04
N SER A 16 3.32 -8.31 -1.97
CA SER A 16 2.13 -8.90 -1.35
C SER A 16 0.89 -8.09 -1.70
N LEU A 17 -0.19 -8.75 -2.13
CA LEU A 17 -1.46 -8.10 -2.47
C LEU A 17 -2.32 -7.87 -1.22
N PHE A 18 -3.01 -6.73 -1.19
CA PHE A 18 -4.18 -6.57 -0.32
C PHE A 18 -5.34 -7.41 -0.88
N PRO A 19 -6.15 -8.06 -0.02
CA PRO A 19 -7.12 -9.06 -0.47
C PRO A 19 -8.34 -8.49 -1.19
N VAL A 20 -8.66 -7.21 -1.01
CA VAL A 20 -9.87 -6.59 -1.54
C VAL A 20 -9.55 -5.65 -2.70
N PRO A 21 -10.21 -5.78 -3.87
CA PRO A 21 -10.09 -4.81 -4.95
C PRO A 21 -10.79 -3.49 -4.62
N THR A 22 -10.37 -2.40 -5.25
CA THR A 22 -10.87 -1.03 -4.98
C THR A 22 -11.12 -0.24 -6.26
N TYR A 23 -12.04 0.73 -6.14
CA TYR A 23 -12.30 1.79 -7.11
C TYR A 23 -11.99 3.18 -6.52
N ALA A 24 -11.79 3.29 -5.20
CA ALA A 24 -11.57 4.56 -4.50
C ALA A 24 -10.23 5.18 -4.87
N SER A 25 -10.06 6.49 -4.75
CA SER A 25 -8.77 7.17 -4.99
C SER A 25 -8.05 7.57 -3.70
N THR A 26 -8.75 7.60 -2.57
CA THR A 26 -8.23 8.07 -1.29
C THR A 26 -8.14 6.90 -0.32
N PHE A 27 -6.97 6.75 0.30
CA PHE A 27 -6.66 5.64 1.19
C PHE A 27 -6.11 6.13 2.51
N ARG A 28 -6.34 5.34 3.55
CA ARG A 28 -5.70 5.49 4.86
C ARG A 28 -4.91 4.23 5.16
N ILE A 29 -3.64 4.40 5.50
CA ILE A 29 -2.78 3.33 5.97
C ILE A 29 -2.44 3.53 7.44
N THR A 30 -2.57 2.46 8.22
CA THR A 30 -2.18 2.41 9.62
C THR A 30 -1.13 1.32 9.79
N TYR A 31 0.00 1.65 10.40
CA TYR A 31 1.11 0.72 10.58
C TYR A 31 1.04 0.04 11.96
N GLY A 32 1.39 -1.24 12.02
CA GLY A 32 1.51 -2.00 13.27
C GLY A 32 2.92 -2.53 13.49
N GLY A 33 3.23 -2.92 14.73
CA GLY A 33 4.56 -3.40 15.15
C GLY A 33 5.33 -2.39 16.00
N ASN A 34 6.58 -2.70 16.33
CA ASN A 34 7.46 -1.80 17.07
C ASN A 34 8.13 -0.78 16.14
N LEU A 35 7.38 0.25 15.76
CA LEU A 35 7.78 1.22 14.72
C LEU A 35 9.02 2.05 15.10
N ALA A 36 9.34 2.18 16.39
CA ALA A 36 10.56 2.86 16.84
C ALA A 36 11.85 2.13 16.41
N LEU A 37 11.75 0.83 16.10
CA LEU A 37 12.85 0.01 15.62
C LEU A 37 12.85 -0.18 14.10
N VAL A 38 11.83 0.32 13.40
CA VAL A 38 11.70 0.18 11.95
C VAL A 38 12.68 1.10 11.25
N GLN A 39 13.49 0.53 10.36
CA GLN A 39 14.49 1.22 9.55
C GLN A 39 14.28 1.02 8.05
N SER A 40 13.36 0.12 7.68
CA SER A 40 12.89 -0.07 6.32
C SER A 40 11.77 0.90 5.96
N TYR A 41 11.45 0.87 4.67
CA TYR A 41 10.27 1.53 4.12
C TYR A 41 9.50 0.54 3.25
N GLY A 42 8.25 0.89 2.93
CA GLY A 42 7.41 0.15 1.99
C GLY A 42 7.40 0.79 0.61
N TYR A 43 7.13 0.00 -0.42
CA TYR A 43 6.61 0.48 -1.68
C TYR A 43 5.20 -0.05 -1.87
N LEU A 44 4.28 0.84 -2.23
CA LEU A 44 2.90 0.54 -2.57
C LEU A 44 2.66 0.84 -4.03
N ARG A 45 1.98 -0.04 -4.76
CA ARG A 45 1.60 0.21 -6.16
C ARG A 45 0.22 -0.34 -6.48
N GLN A 46 -0.35 0.18 -7.55
CA GLN A 46 -1.61 -0.26 -8.13
C GLN A 46 -1.32 -1.37 -9.15
N PHE A 47 -2.17 -2.41 -9.15
CA PHE A 47 -2.15 -3.52 -10.08
C PHE A 47 -3.53 -3.64 -10.74
N TYR A 48 -3.57 -3.50 -12.06
CA TYR A 48 -4.81 -3.52 -12.85
C TYR A 48 -5.00 -4.88 -13.52
N ALA A 49 -6.25 -5.24 -13.86
CA ALA A 49 -6.58 -6.55 -14.44
C ALA A 49 -5.86 -6.83 -15.77
N VAL A 50 -5.54 -5.79 -16.53
CA VAL A 50 -4.76 -5.87 -17.79
C VAL A 50 -3.26 -6.12 -17.60
N GLY A 51 -2.81 -6.37 -16.37
CA GLY A 51 -1.40 -6.61 -16.03
C GLY A 51 -0.56 -5.34 -15.93
N GLN A 52 -1.16 -4.16 -16.13
CA GLN A 52 -0.48 -2.88 -15.93
C GLN A 52 -0.25 -2.62 -14.44
N VAL A 53 0.91 -2.03 -14.12
CA VAL A 53 1.28 -1.62 -12.77
C VAL A 53 1.57 -0.13 -12.74
N SER A 54 1.12 0.56 -11.70
CA SER A 54 1.48 1.96 -11.51
C SER A 54 2.93 2.10 -11.05
N GLN A 55 3.44 3.34 -11.12
CA GLN A 55 4.61 3.70 -10.34
C GLN A 55 4.34 3.42 -8.85
N ALA A 56 5.39 2.98 -8.16
CA ALA A 56 5.30 2.66 -6.74
C ALA A 56 5.51 3.93 -5.90
N VAL A 57 4.61 4.16 -4.95
CA VAL A 57 4.73 5.21 -3.94
C VAL A 57 5.46 4.66 -2.74
N ARG A 58 6.43 5.43 -2.23
CA ARG A 58 7.18 5.06 -1.04
C ARG A 58 6.37 5.36 0.22
N LEU A 59 6.34 4.40 1.13
CA LEU A 59 5.65 4.47 2.41
C LEU A 59 6.67 4.38 3.55
N TYR A 60 6.56 5.28 4.52
CA TYR A 60 7.41 5.25 5.71
C TYR A 60 6.54 4.88 6.91
N PRO A 61 6.73 3.69 7.51
CA PRO A 61 5.99 3.29 8.71
C PRO A 61 6.19 4.30 9.84
N LYS A 62 5.09 4.76 10.42
CA LYS A 62 5.06 5.68 11.56
C LYS A 62 3.82 5.44 12.43
N SER A 63 3.84 5.95 13.66
CA SER A 63 2.78 5.74 14.65
C SER A 63 1.41 6.27 14.22
N GLU A 64 1.40 7.34 13.42
CA GLU A 64 0.17 7.95 12.92
C GLU A 64 -0.33 7.27 11.64
N SER A 65 -1.66 7.20 11.50
CA SER A 65 -2.26 6.85 10.22
C SER A 65 -1.97 7.91 9.16
N VAL A 66 -1.65 7.48 7.95
CA VAL A 66 -1.39 8.38 6.82
C VAL A 66 -2.53 8.29 5.83
N ILE A 67 -3.07 9.44 5.44
CA ILE A 67 -4.03 9.57 4.34
C ILE A 67 -3.25 10.00 3.11
N PHE A 68 -3.51 9.36 1.98
CA PHE A 68 -2.88 9.67 0.71
C PHE A 68 -3.81 9.32 -0.44
N GLU A 69 -3.50 9.86 -1.61
CA GLU A 69 -4.26 9.63 -2.83
C GLU A 69 -3.44 8.80 -3.82
N LEU A 70 -4.11 7.82 -4.43
CA LEU A 70 -3.63 7.05 -5.57
C LEU A 70 -4.70 7.09 -6.65
N PRO A 71 -4.80 8.19 -7.42
CA PRO A 71 -5.78 8.28 -8.48
C PRO A 71 -5.52 7.21 -9.54
N ILE A 72 -6.59 6.79 -10.20
CA ILE A 72 -6.51 5.94 -11.38
C ILE A 72 -6.04 6.83 -12.55
N PRO A 73 -5.01 6.42 -13.31
CA PRO A 73 -4.60 7.10 -14.53
C PRO A 73 -5.77 7.28 -15.52
N GLN A 74 -5.85 8.44 -16.17
CA GLN A 74 -6.99 8.79 -17.04
C GLN A 74 -7.14 7.82 -18.22
N ASP A 75 -6.04 7.37 -18.80
CA ASP A 75 -6.02 6.35 -19.85
C ASP A 75 -6.75 5.08 -19.41
N LEU A 76 -6.49 4.60 -18.20
CA LEU A 76 -7.16 3.42 -17.66
C LEU A 76 -8.64 3.65 -17.38
N ILE A 77 -9.02 4.86 -16.97
CA ILE A 77 -10.44 5.24 -16.82
C ILE A 77 -11.14 5.20 -18.18
N ASP A 78 -10.51 5.75 -19.22
CA ASP A 78 -11.06 5.80 -20.58
C ASP A 78 -11.24 4.38 -21.18
N TYR A 79 -10.37 3.43 -20.80
CA TYR A 79 -10.50 2.00 -21.14
C TYR A 79 -11.45 1.21 -20.23
N GLY A 80 -12.12 1.86 -19.27
CA GLY A 80 -13.02 1.20 -18.30
C GLY A 80 -12.31 0.35 -17.24
N GLN A 81 -10.98 0.45 -17.12
CA GLN A 81 -10.14 -0.29 -16.18
C GLN A 81 -10.07 0.43 -14.82
N VAL A 82 -11.22 0.57 -14.18
CA VAL A 82 -11.35 1.31 -12.90
C VAL A 82 -11.16 0.44 -11.66
N GLN A 83 -11.32 -0.88 -11.78
CA GLN A 83 -11.05 -1.82 -10.69
C GLN A 83 -9.55 -2.14 -10.62
N ARG A 84 -8.99 -2.11 -9.41
CA ARG A 84 -7.57 -2.46 -9.20
C ARG A 84 -7.34 -3.11 -7.85
N TYR A 85 -6.19 -3.76 -7.74
CA TYR A 85 -5.64 -4.23 -6.48
C TYR A 85 -4.48 -3.34 -6.06
N LEU A 86 -4.21 -3.31 -4.76
CA LEU A 86 -3.03 -2.66 -4.20
C LEU A 86 -2.05 -3.73 -3.75
N SER A 87 -0.77 -3.53 -4.04
CA SER A 87 0.30 -4.41 -3.58
C SER A 87 1.37 -3.61 -2.83
N ILE A 88 1.90 -4.21 -1.78
CA ILE A 88 2.93 -3.63 -0.93
C ILE A 88 4.13 -4.57 -0.85
N LYS A 89 5.33 -4.00 -0.85
CA LYS A 89 6.57 -4.71 -0.50
C LYS A 89 7.39 -3.88 0.47
N LYS A 90 8.21 -4.55 1.27
CA LYS A 90 9.17 -3.97 2.20
C LYS A 90 10.53 -3.89 1.52
N ILE A 91 11.20 -2.76 1.69
CA ILE A 91 12.59 -2.58 1.27
C ILE A 91 13.46 -2.50 2.51
N PHE A 92 14.28 -3.53 2.69
CA PHE A 92 15.28 -3.57 3.73
C PHE A 92 16.42 -2.60 3.42
N ASN A 93 16.91 -1.92 4.45
CA ASN A 93 18.12 -1.12 4.33
C ASN A 93 19.32 -2.07 4.28
N ARG A 94 20.02 -2.15 3.14
CA ARG A 94 21.14 -3.07 2.90
C ARG A 94 22.28 -2.98 3.94
N TYR A 95 22.37 -1.87 4.67
CA TYR A 95 23.45 -1.62 5.63
C TYR A 95 23.08 -1.88 7.09
N ARG A 96 21.86 -2.39 7.38
CA ARG A 96 21.42 -2.59 8.77
C ARG A 96 20.78 -3.97 8.96
N SER A 97 21.39 -4.77 9.84
CA SER A 97 21.11 -6.19 10.03
C SER A 97 19.94 -6.52 10.96
N PHE A 98 19.28 -5.53 11.57
CA PHE A 98 18.29 -5.75 12.65
C PHE A 98 16.97 -4.99 12.43
N ASP A 99 16.49 -4.94 11.19
CA ASP A 99 15.20 -4.32 10.92
C ASP A 99 14.03 -5.24 11.34
N VAL A 100 13.03 -4.67 12.00
CA VAL A 100 11.88 -5.43 12.53
C VAL A 100 10.75 -5.52 11.51
N TRP A 101 9.92 -6.55 11.65
CA TRP A 101 8.69 -6.66 10.87
C TRP A 101 7.66 -5.62 11.34
N TRP A 102 6.90 -5.10 10.38
CA TRP A 102 5.78 -4.18 10.61
C TRP A 102 4.61 -4.62 9.73
N THR A 103 3.40 -4.24 10.11
CA THR A 103 2.18 -4.54 9.33
C THR A 103 1.60 -3.26 8.76
N ALA A 104 0.88 -3.38 7.65
CA ALA A 104 0.13 -2.32 7.02
C ALA A 104 -1.35 -2.70 6.97
N LYS A 105 -2.18 -2.01 7.75
CA LYS A 105 -3.64 -2.04 7.62
C LYS A 105 -4.05 -0.95 6.64
N LEU A 106 -4.75 -1.32 5.57
CA LEU A 106 -5.19 -0.40 4.53
C LEU A 106 -6.70 -0.27 4.50
N GLU A 107 -7.18 0.96 4.36
CA GLU A 107 -8.59 1.31 4.31
C GLU A 107 -8.84 2.29 3.15
N GLU A 108 -9.98 2.14 2.47
CA GLU A 108 -10.44 3.05 1.43
C GLU A 108 -11.52 3.99 1.96
N LEU A 109 -11.54 5.23 1.46
CA LEU A 109 -12.61 6.18 1.76
C LEU A 109 -13.87 5.81 0.95
N ILE A 110 -15.01 5.76 1.64
CA ILE A 110 -16.35 5.51 1.05
C ILE A 110 -17.30 6.70 1.31
#